data_AF-A0A832GE16-F1
#
_entry.id   AF-A0A832GE16-F1
#
_cell.length_a   1.000
_cell.length_b   1.000
_cell.length_c   1.000
_cell.angle_alpha   90.00
_cell.angle_beta   90.00
_cell.angle_gamma   90.00
#
_symmetry.space_group_name_H-M   'P 1'
#
loop_
_entity.id
_entity.type
_entity.pdbx_description
1 polymer ?
#
loop_
_entity_poly.entity_id
_entity_poly.type
_entity_poly.pdbx_seq_one_letter_code
_entity_poly.pdbx_strand_id
1 'polypeptide(L)'
;MKIAAALIAGLLATNPLWAGPVEDAMLRTHQARLVLQRAEQRLDQARDRVDTIRRELDQAADRLRELPRLIEQLKQRVADLRRSASEADLALAEAVGELENARRQERFSTELSEQSRRDLESAEGLVLDIRSQRVRTFEATPQFIETQDRAKAAEGAEADAVAACLARLERDRQYVSLRDDAAAKEKRVQALRLDSGVPPTVLADVSRSWIEAKSRFEAARRAAIDSDADVREARRRHKEAADALAALRADFEKRLMAEPEMAQASARRDQAKAALDKALTDQKSAKAAIAQQERRIAELRGRMAAAEQGGQAALSQIGQLEGEQSRRNETAANAERALRTALTEERIASVERDEAARRLRLAIEEEERIRRQQPR
;
A
#
# COMPACT_ATOMS: atom_id res chain seq x y z
N MET A 1 61.76 -50.75 10.14
CA MET A 1 61.25 -52.02 10.73
C MET A 1 61.55 -53.12 9.72
N LYS A 2 62.70 -53.80 9.76
CA LYS A 2 63.13 -54.78 10.76
C LYS A 2 62.12 -55.95 10.91
N ILE A 3 62.54 -57.08 10.32
CA ILE A 3 62.57 -58.44 10.87
C ILE A 3 61.40 -59.37 10.48
N ALA A 4 61.81 -60.54 9.97
CA ALA A 4 61.05 -61.74 9.58
C ALA A 4 60.26 -61.62 8.26
N ALA A 5 60.79 -62.01 7.10
CA ALA A 5 60.89 -63.42 6.74
C ALA A 5 61.99 -63.70 5.70
N ALA A 6 63.21 -63.25 5.97
CA ALA A 6 64.43 -63.60 5.23
C ALA A 6 65.11 -64.87 5.79
N LEU A 7 64.35 -65.84 6.30
CA LEU A 7 64.91 -67.02 7.01
C LEU A 7 64.30 -68.38 6.59
N ILE A 8 63.73 -68.50 5.38
CA ILE A 8 63.38 -69.81 4.75
C ILE A 8 63.66 -69.79 3.23
N ALA A 9 64.78 -69.20 2.81
CA ALA A 9 65.23 -69.25 1.41
C ALA A 9 66.68 -69.76 1.25
N GLY A 10 67.31 -70.20 2.35
CA GLY A 10 68.73 -70.60 2.41
C GLY A 10 68.99 -72.07 2.76
N LEU A 11 67.98 -72.92 2.85
CA LEU A 11 68.13 -74.35 3.16
C LEU A 11 67.00 -75.13 2.50
N LEU A 12 67.17 -75.48 1.23
CA LEU A 12 66.58 -76.64 0.53
C LEU A 12 67.17 -76.73 -0.90
N ALA A 13 68.50 -76.53 -0.98
CA ALA A 13 69.30 -76.90 -2.15
C ALA A 13 70.25 -78.00 -1.69
N THR A 14 69.73 -79.21 -1.48
CA THR A 14 70.49 -80.46 -1.25
C THR A 14 69.49 -81.62 -1.34
N ASN A 15 69.84 -82.64 -2.15
CA ASN A 15 69.08 -83.85 -2.52
C ASN A 15 67.93 -83.71 -3.54
N PRO A 16 68.24 -83.75 -4.85
CA PRO A 16 67.34 -84.30 -5.85
C PRO A 16 67.71 -85.78 -6.02
N LEU A 17 67.15 -86.68 -5.22
CA LEU A 17 67.09 -88.13 -5.50
C LEU A 17 66.46 -88.82 -4.29
N TRP A 18 65.31 -89.46 -4.53
CA TRP A 18 64.48 -90.27 -3.62
C TRP A 18 63.45 -89.50 -2.77
N ALA A 19 62.64 -88.66 -3.42
CA ALA A 19 61.22 -88.65 -3.07
C ALA A 19 60.61 -89.92 -3.69
N GLY A 20 59.93 -90.75 -2.90
CA GLY A 20 59.25 -91.93 -3.43
C GLY A 20 58.12 -91.49 -4.38
N PRO A 21 57.71 -92.32 -5.36
CA PRO A 21 56.65 -91.96 -6.30
C PRO A 21 55.32 -91.56 -5.61
N VAL A 22 55.10 -92.00 -4.36
CA VAL A 22 53.98 -91.57 -3.51
C VAL A 22 54.13 -90.14 -2.98
N GLU A 23 55.34 -89.71 -2.58
CA GLU A 23 55.59 -88.36 -2.05
C GLU A 23 55.47 -87.29 -3.15
N ASP A 24 55.97 -87.60 -4.36
CA ASP A 24 55.76 -86.76 -5.54
C ASP A 24 54.28 -86.64 -5.92
N ALA A 25 53.51 -87.75 -5.82
CA ALA A 25 52.08 -87.74 -6.09
C ALA A 25 51.30 -86.94 -5.03
N MET A 26 51.64 -87.07 -3.75
CA MET A 26 51.09 -86.24 -2.66
C MET A 26 51.39 -84.75 -2.89
N LEU A 27 52.61 -84.41 -3.33
CA LEU A 27 53.00 -83.03 -3.63
C LEU A 27 52.17 -82.47 -4.79
N ARG A 28 51.93 -83.25 -5.86
CA ARG A 28 51.07 -82.86 -6.99
C ARG A 28 49.62 -82.67 -6.56
N THR A 29 49.07 -83.55 -5.73
CA THR A 29 47.72 -83.39 -5.17
C THR A 29 47.62 -82.15 -4.27
N HIS A 30 48.62 -81.90 -3.44
CA HIS A 30 48.66 -80.69 -2.60
C HIS A 30 48.73 -79.41 -3.45
N GLN A 31 49.58 -79.39 -4.48
CA GLN A 31 49.64 -78.29 -5.44
C GLN A 31 48.31 -78.10 -6.18
N ALA A 32 47.66 -79.19 -6.61
CA ALA A 32 46.36 -79.12 -7.26
C ALA A 32 45.25 -78.59 -6.33
N ARG A 33 45.30 -78.89 -5.02
CA ARG A 33 44.40 -78.28 -4.03
C ARG A 33 44.62 -76.78 -3.88
N LEU A 34 45.88 -76.33 -3.82
CA LEU A 34 46.21 -74.90 -3.75
C LEU A 34 45.76 -74.15 -5.02
N VAL A 35 45.88 -74.79 -6.20
CA VAL A 35 45.38 -74.23 -7.46
C VAL A 35 43.85 -74.12 -7.45
N LEU A 36 43.13 -75.15 -6.97
CA LEU A 36 41.68 -75.10 -6.82
C LEU A 36 41.24 -74.02 -5.84
N GLN A 37 41.87 -73.94 -4.66
CA GLN A 37 41.54 -72.93 -3.65
C GLN A 37 41.75 -71.49 -4.17
N ARG A 38 42.82 -71.25 -4.93
CA ARG A 38 43.05 -69.95 -5.58
C ARG A 38 41.99 -69.66 -6.65
N ALA A 39 41.59 -70.66 -7.43
CA ALA A 39 40.55 -70.50 -8.44
C ALA A 39 39.17 -70.23 -7.81
N GLU A 40 38.84 -70.85 -6.68
CA GLU A 40 37.62 -70.60 -5.91
C GLU A 40 37.61 -69.17 -5.33
N GLN A 41 38.71 -68.73 -4.71
CA GLN A 41 38.85 -67.34 -4.25
C GLN A 41 38.69 -66.32 -5.39
N ARG A 42 39.22 -66.63 -6.57
CA ARG A 42 39.10 -65.77 -7.75
C ARG A 42 37.66 -65.70 -8.27
N LEU A 43 36.94 -66.82 -8.24
CA LEU A 43 35.53 -66.89 -8.61
C LEU A 43 34.65 -66.11 -7.63
N ASP A 44 34.88 -66.23 -6.33
CA ASP A 44 34.14 -65.48 -5.32
C ASP A 44 34.39 -63.97 -5.45
N GLN A 45 35.64 -63.55 -5.66
CA GLN A 45 35.97 -62.16 -5.96
C GLN A 45 35.28 -61.64 -7.23
N ALA A 46 35.18 -62.47 -8.27
CA ALA A 46 34.49 -62.11 -9.51
C ALA A 46 32.98 -61.96 -9.29
N ARG A 47 32.35 -62.83 -8.49
CA ARG A 47 30.93 -62.74 -8.11
C ARG A 47 30.63 -61.50 -7.29
N ASP A 48 31.46 -61.21 -6.28
CA ASP A 48 31.31 -60.00 -5.44
C ASP A 48 31.41 -58.72 -6.28
N ARG A 49 32.30 -58.70 -7.28
CA ARG A 49 32.40 -57.59 -8.24
C ARG A 49 31.14 -57.46 -9.09
N VAL A 50 30.62 -58.56 -9.62
CA VAL A 50 29.37 -58.56 -10.40
C VAL A 50 28.21 -58.01 -9.56
N ASP A 51 28.05 -58.47 -8.32
CA ASP A 51 26.97 -58.03 -7.44
C ASP A 51 27.11 -56.56 -7.03
N THR A 52 28.32 -56.08 -6.79
CA THR A 52 28.59 -54.66 -6.51
C THR A 52 28.19 -53.79 -7.70
N ILE A 53 28.65 -54.13 -8.91
CA ILE A 53 28.35 -53.37 -10.12
C ILE A 53 26.84 -53.43 -10.45
N ARG A 54 26.17 -54.56 -10.21
CA ARG A 54 24.70 -54.66 -10.37
C ARG A 54 23.96 -53.69 -9.45
N ARG A 55 24.34 -53.61 -8.17
CA ARG A 55 23.73 -52.66 -7.23
C ARG A 55 23.97 -51.21 -7.65
N GLU A 56 25.17 -50.90 -8.14
CA GLU A 56 25.48 -49.57 -8.67
C GLU A 56 24.63 -49.23 -9.91
N LEU A 57 24.43 -50.20 -10.80
CA LEU A 57 23.58 -50.04 -11.98
C LEU A 57 22.11 -49.84 -11.61
N ASP A 58 21.59 -50.64 -10.67
CA ASP A 58 20.21 -50.51 -10.18
C ASP A 58 19.98 -49.14 -9.52
N GLN A 59 20.92 -48.68 -8.68
CA GLN A 59 20.86 -47.35 -8.07
C GLN A 59 20.94 -46.23 -9.12
N ALA A 60 21.75 -46.39 -10.16
CA ALA A 60 21.81 -45.43 -11.26
C ALA A 60 20.51 -45.41 -12.06
N ALA A 61 19.90 -46.57 -12.31
CA ALA A 61 18.64 -46.72 -13.02
C ALA A 61 17.46 -46.10 -12.25
N ASP A 62 17.36 -46.32 -10.95
CA ASP A 62 16.31 -45.71 -10.11
C ASP A 62 16.43 -44.18 -10.08
N ARG A 63 17.64 -43.67 -9.94
CA ARG A 63 17.92 -42.22 -10.01
C ARG A 63 17.64 -41.60 -11.38
N LEU A 64 17.63 -42.39 -12.45
CA LEU A 64 17.29 -41.93 -13.81
C LEU A 64 15.78 -41.89 -14.07
N ARG A 65 14.98 -42.71 -13.37
CA ARG A 65 13.52 -42.79 -13.60
C ARG A 65 12.75 -41.52 -13.21
N GLU A 66 13.25 -40.76 -12.25
CA GLU A 66 12.54 -39.58 -11.71
C GLU A 66 12.78 -38.29 -12.52
N LEU A 67 13.96 -38.14 -13.11
CA LEU A 67 14.36 -36.90 -13.80
C LEU A 67 13.45 -36.52 -14.98
N PRO A 68 13.01 -37.44 -15.87
CA PRO A 68 12.10 -37.08 -16.96
C PRO A 68 10.77 -36.52 -16.48
N ARG A 69 10.24 -37.03 -15.35
CA ARG A 69 8.98 -36.54 -14.77
C ARG A 69 9.14 -35.12 -14.25
N LEU A 70 10.24 -34.83 -13.56
CA LEU A 70 10.55 -33.49 -13.06
C LEU A 70 10.76 -32.48 -14.19
N ILE A 71 11.48 -32.88 -15.25
CA ILE A 71 11.68 -32.04 -16.44
C ILE A 71 10.33 -31.72 -17.10
N GLU A 72 9.45 -32.71 -17.23
CA GLU A 72 8.12 -32.51 -17.84
C GLU A 72 7.23 -31.59 -16.99
N GLN A 73 7.23 -31.76 -15.66
CA GLN A 73 6.52 -30.86 -14.75
C GLN A 73 7.02 -29.41 -14.85
N LEU A 74 8.34 -29.20 -14.97
CA LEU A 74 8.90 -27.87 -15.17
C LEU A 74 8.54 -27.31 -16.55
N LYS A 75 8.51 -28.12 -17.60
CA LYS A 75 8.06 -27.70 -18.94
C LYS A 75 6.61 -27.25 -18.94
N GLN A 76 5.73 -28.00 -18.27
CA GLN A 76 4.33 -27.61 -18.06
C GLN A 76 4.24 -26.28 -17.30
N ARG A 77 5.00 -26.13 -16.21
CA ARG A 77 5.07 -24.87 -15.46
C ARG A 77 5.53 -23.69 -16.32
N VAL A 78 6.52 -23.88 -17.19
CA VAL A 78 6.96 -22.85 -18.16
C VAL A 78 5.83 -22.48 -19.11
N ALA A 79 5.09 -23.48 -19.63
CA ALA A 79 3.95 -23.22 -20.51
C ALA A 79 2.84 -22.42 -19.81
N ASP A 80 2.52 -22.77 -18.56
CA ASP A 80 1.53 -22.05 -17.76
C ASP A 80 1.96 -20.61 -17.45
N LEU A 81 3.22 -20.40 -17.10
CA LEU A 81 3.77 -19.06 -16.86
C LEU A 81 3.75 -18.21 -18.14
N ARG A 82 4.07 -18.79 -19.30
CA ARG A 82 3.95 -18.10 -20.59
C ARG A 82 2.51 -17.73 -20.92
N ARG A 83 1.55 -18.62 -20.66
CA ARG A 83 0.13 -18.33 -20.84
C ARG A 83 -0.31 -17.19 -19.92
N SER A 84 0.06 -17.25 -18.64
CA SER A 84 -0.24 -16.17 -17.68
C SER A 84 0.39 -14.83 -18.09
N ALA A 85 1.59 -14.82 -18.67
CA ALA A 85 2.22 -13.60 -19.17
C ALA A 85 1.44 -13.04 -20.37
N SER A 86 1.03 -13.90 -21.30
CA SER A 86 0.23 -13.49 -22.47
C SER A 86 -1.16 -12.98 -22.08
N GLU A 87 -1.83 -13.60 -21.11
CA GLU A 87 -3.11 -13.12 -20.58
C GLU A 87 -2.96 -11.76 -19.89
N ALA A 88 -1.88 -11.57 -19.13
CA ALA A 88 -1.59 -10.29 -18.50
C ALA A 88 -1.26 -9.19 -19.52
N ASP A 89 -0.61 -9.52 -20.63
CA ASP A 89 -0.31 -8.59 -21.73
C ASP A 89 -1.58 -8.13 -22.46
N LEU A 90 -2.50 -9.06 -22.78
CA LEU A 90 -3.80 -8.72 -23.35
C LEU A 90 -4.63 -7.84 -22.41
N ALA A 91 -4.68 -8.19 -21.12
CA ALA A 91 -5.36 -7.39 -20.11
C ALA A 91 -4.70 -6.01 -19.91
N LEU A 92 -3.38 -5.90 -20.11
CA LEU A 92 -2.64 -4.65 -20.03
C LEU A 92 -3.03 -3.73 -21.19
N ALA A 93 -3.13 -4.26 -22.41
CA ALA A 93 -3.57 -3.50 -23.57
C ALA A 93 -5.00 -2.95 -23.37
N GLU A 94 -5.92 -3.77 -22.83
CA GLU A 94 -7.27 -3.35 -22.47
C GLU A 94 -7.25 -2.23 -21.41
N ALA A 95 -6.51 -2.43 -20.31
CA ALA A 95 -6.42 -1.45 -19.22
C ALA A 95 -5.80 -0.11 -19.68
N VAL A 96 -4.86 -0.13 -20.63
CA VAL A 96 -4.31 1.08 -21.24
C VAL A 96 -5.39 1.80 -22.08
N GLY A 97 -6.18 1.08 -22.87
CA GLY A 97 -7.31 1.65 -23.61
C GLY A 97 -8.37 2.26 -22.67
N GLU A 98 -8.69 1.58 -21.57
CA GLU A 98 -9.59 2.10 -20.53
C GLU A 98 -9.02 3.37 -19.85
N LEU A 99 -7.71 3.39 -19.56
CA LEU A 99 -7.04 4.57 -19.00
C LEU A 99 -7.11 5.77 -19.96
N GLU A 100 -6.90 5.55 -21.26
CA GLU A 100 -7.03 6.62 -22.25
C GLU A 100 -8.47 7.16 -22.33
N ASN A 101 -9.46 6.28 -22.29
CA ASN A 101 -10.87 6.68 -22.27
C ASN A 101 -11.20 7.48 -21.00
N ALA A 102 -10.72 7.04 -19.83
CA ALA A 102 -10.88 7.77 -18.58
C ALA A 102 -10.21 9.15 -18.62
N ARG A 103 -9.03 9.28 -19.24
CA ARG A 103 -8.35 10.57 -19.47
C ARG A 103 -9.12 11.48 -20.42
N ARG A 104 -9.74 10.95 -21.47
CA ARG A 104 -10.62 11.76 -22.36
C ARG A 104 -11.84 12.27 -21.60
N GLN A 105 -12.46 11.41 -20.78
CA GLN A 105 -13.58 11.81 -19.92
C GLN A 105 -13.15 12.87 -18.89
N GLU A 106 -11.97 12.76 -18.30
CA GLU A 106 -11.46 13.74 -17.35
C GLU A 106 -11.24 15.12 -18.00
N ARG A 107 -10.67 15.16 -19.20
CA ARG A 107 -10.56 16.41 -19.97
C ARG A 107 -11.92 17.02 -20.28
N PHE A 108 -12.84 16.22 -20.82
CA PHE A 108 -14.20 16.66 -21.14
C PHE A 108 -14.93 17.21 -19.91
N SER A 109 -14.86 16.49 -18.77
CA SER A 109 -15.49 16.93 -17.52
C SER A 109 -14.84 18.21 -16.95
N THR A 110 -13.53 18.39 -17.15
CA THR A 110 -12.82 19.61 -16.75
C THR A 110 -13.28 20.79 -17.58
N GLU A 111 -13.30 20.66 -18.91
CA GLU A 111 -13.84 21.69 -19.83
C GLU A 111 -15.29 22.03 -19.49
N LEU A 112 -16.12 21.02 -19.23
CA LEU A 112 -17.52 21.20 -18.84
C LEU A 112 -17.66 21.94 -17.50
N SER A 113 -16.79 21.64 -16.52
CA SER A 113 -16.80 22.33 -15.22
C SER A 113 -16.39 23.79 -15.34
N GLU A 114 -15.42 24.11 -16.19
CA GLU A 114 -14.99 25.48 -16.46
C GLU A 114 -16.09 26.26 -17.18
N GLN A 115 -16.74 25.65 -18.18
CA GLN A 115 -17.87 26.25 -18.86
C GLN A 115 -19.03 26.52 -17.89
N SER A 116 -19.40 25.52 -17.08
CA SER A 116 -20.47 25.65 -16.09
C SER A 116 -20.18 26.71 -15.03
N ARG A 117 -18.90 26.91 -14.68
CA ARG A 117 -18.47 27.99 -13.77
C ARG A 117 -18.69 29.36 -14.40
N ARG A 118 -18.31 29.54 -15.66
CA ARG A 118 -18.55 30.80 -16.40
C ARG A 118 -20.05 31.07 -16.55
N ASP A 119 -20.85 30.04 -16.82
CA ASP A 119 -22.30 30.16 -16.93
C ASP A 119 -22.92 30.57 -15.58
N LEU A 120 -22.41 30.04 -14.46
CA LEU A 120 -22.84 30.44 -13.12
C LEU A 120 -22.46 31.90 -12.82
N GLU A 121 -21.22 32.30 -13.08
CA GLU A 121 -20.77 33.68 -12.90
C GLU A 121 -21.60 34.66 -13.74
N SER A 122 -21.91 34.30 -14.99
CA SER A 122 -22.79 35.09 -15.86
C SER A 122 -24.21 35.19 -15.31
N ALA A 123 -24.79 34.09 -14.82
CA ALA A 123 -26.13 34.07 -14.24
C ALA A 123 -26.21 34.87 -12.92
N GLU A 124 -25.17 34.80 -12.08
CA GLU A 124 -25.05 35.62 -10.87
C GLU A 124 -24.95 37.10 -11.20
N GLY A 125 -24.15 37.46 -12.21
CA GLY A 125 -24.07 38.83 -12.74
C GLY A 125 -25.44 39.36 -13.20
N LEU A 126 -26.19 38.56 -13.97
CA LEU A 126 -27.54 38.91 -14.43
C LEU A 126 -28.50 39.18 -13.26
N VAL A 127 -28.49 38.33 -12.24
CA VAL A 127 -29.32 38.50 -11.03
C VAL A 127 -28.97 39.82 -10.31
N LEU A 128 -27.66 40.10 -10.17
CA LEU A 128 -27.20 41.33 -9.54
C LEU A 128 -27.58 42.58 -10.33
N ASP A 129 -27.47 42.54 -11.66
CA ASP A 129 -27.80 43.65 -12.55
C ASP A 129 -29.30 43.98 -12.50
N ILE A 130 -30.15 42.96 -12.63
CA ILE A 130 -31.62 43.12 -12.53
C ILE A 130 -31.97 43.71 -11.17
N ARG A 131 -31.46 43.14 -10.08
CA ARG A 131 -31.72 43.64 -8.73
C ARG A 131 -31.27 45.09 -8.57
N SER A 132 -30.06 45.42 -9.01
CA SER A 132 -29.50 46.77 -8.91
C SER A 132 -30.32 47.79 -9.70
N GLN A 133 -30.77 47.43 -10.91
CA GLN A 133 -31.63 48.28 -11.72
C GLN A 133 -32.98 48.50 -11.05
N ARG A 134 -33.63 47.43 -10.56
CA ARG A 134 -34.95 47.51 -9.91
C ARG A 134 -34.90 48.30 -8.61
N VAL A 135 -33.86 48.12 -7.80
CA VAL A 135 -33.64 48.91 -6.57
C VAL A 135 -33.51 50.40 -6.91
N ARG A 136 -32.69 50.76 -7.92
CA ARG A 136 -32.56 52.17 -8.34
C ARG A 136 -33.89 52.78 -8.77
N THR A 137 -34.70 52.03 -9.53
CA THR A 137 -36.03 52.50 -9.94
C THR A 137 -36.97 52.65 -8.74
N PHE A 138 -36.94 51.71 -7.79
CA PHE A 138 -37.73 51.77 -6.56
C PHE A 138 -37.33 52.96 -5.68
N GLU A 139 -36.05 53.19 -5.47
CA GLU A 139 -35.53 54.30 -4.65
C GLU A 139 -35.82 55.67 -5.29
N ALA A 140 -35.99 55.72 -6.61
CA ALA A 140 -36.42 56.92 -7.32
C ALA A 140 -37.94 57.17 -7.26
N THR A 141 -38.74 56.27 -6.68
CA THR A 141 -40.20 56.47 -6.59
C THR A 141 -40.55 57.57 -5.59
N PRO A 142 -41.57 58.42 -5.88
CA PRO A 142 -42.00 59.47 -4.95
C PRO A 142 -42.37 58.92 -3.57
N GLN A 143 -43.06 57.78 -3.53
CA GLN A 143 -43.46 57.14 -2.27
C GLN A 143 -42.25 56.75 -1.39
N PHE A 144 -41.18 56.22 -1.99
CA PHE A 144 -39.97 55.88 -1.25
C PHE A 144 -39.26 57.13 -0.73
N ILE A 145 -39.08 58.14 -1.58
CA ILE A 145 -38.43 59.41 -1.23
C ILE A 145 -39.20 60.07 -0.07
N GLU A 146 -40.52 60.20 -0.19
CA GLU A 146 -41.36 60.78 0.86
C GLU A 146 -41.27 60.01 2.18
N THR A 147 -41.27 58.67 2.14
CA THR A 147 -41.18 57.84 3.35
C THR A 147 -39.80 57.92 3.98
N GLN A 148 -38.73 57.97 3.17
CA GLN A 148 -37.36 58.19 3.64
C GLN A 148 -37.21 59.57 4.28
N ASP A 149 -37.74 60.61 3.64
CA ASP A 149 -37.68 61.98 4.16
C ASP A 149 -38.47 62.13 5.45
N ARG A 150 -39.63 61.47 5.58
CA ARG A 150 -40.39 61.40 6.85
C ARG A 150 -39.59 60.71 7.95
N ALA A 151 -38.91 59.61 7.65
CA ALA A 151 -38.08 58.93 8.63
C ALA A 151 -36.91 59.82 9.10
N LYS A 152 -36.21 60.46 8.17
CA LYS A 152 -35.13 61.43 8.49
C LYS A 152 -35.64 62.63 9.27
N ALA A 153 -36.79 63.19 8.90
CA ALA A 153 -37.40 64.32 9.60
C ALA A 153 -37.84 63.94 11.02
N ALA A 154 -38.37 62.72 11.21
CA ALA A 154 -38.75 62.23 12.53
C ALA A 154 -37.54 61.93 13.42
N GLU A 155 -36.44 61.43 12.85
CA GLU A 155 -35.14 61.29 13.53
C GLU A 155 -34.62 62.67 13.98
N GLY A 156 -34.65 63.67 13.11
CA GLY A 156 -34.31 65.05 13.44
C GLY A 156 -35.20 65.64 14.55
N ALA A 157 -36.52 65.43 14.47
CA ALA A 157 -37.47 65.89 15.49
C ALA A 157 -37.26 65.21 16.85
N GLU A 158 -36.86 63.94 16.88
CA GLU A 158 -36.46 63.26 18.12
C GLU A 158 -35.22 63.93 18.72
N ALA A 159 -34.19 64.19 17.91
CA ALA A 159 -32.98 64.87 18.36
C ALA A 159 -33.29 66.28 18.92
N ASP A 160 -34.15 67.04 18.23
CA ASP A 160 -34.58 68.37 18.66
C ASP A 160 -35.39 68.32 19.97
N ALA A 161 -36.30 67.35 20.11
CA ALA A 161 -37.07 67.16 21.34
C ALA A 161 -36.16 66.81 22.53
N VAL A 162 -35.16 65.95 22.32
CA VAL A 162 -34.16 65.62 23.35
C VAL A 162 -33.34 66.85 23.72
N ALA A 163 -32.90 67.63 22.73
CA ALA A 163 -32.15 68.87 22.97
C ALA A 163 -32.99 69.90 23.76
N ALA A 164 -34.27 70.07 23.40
CA ALA A 164 -35.19 70.94 24.10
C ALA A 164 -35.46 70.47 25.55
N CYS A 165 -35.64 69.17 25.77
CA CYS A 165 -35.77 68.58 27.11
C CYS A 165 -34.55 68.89 27.97
N LEU A 166 -33.34 68.68 27.43
CA LEU A 166 -32.08 69.01 28.11
C LEU A 166 -31.95 70.50 28.42
N ALA A 167 -32.34 71.38 27.47
CA ALA A 167 -32.33 72.82 27.70
C ALA A 167 -33.33 73.27 28.78
N ARG A 168 -34.47 72.57 28.94
CA ARG A 168 -35.42 72.79 30.05
C ARG A 168 -34.82 72.33 31.39
N LEU A 169 -34.18 71.16 31.42
CA LEU A 169 -33.53 70.62 32.63
C LEU A 169 -32.43 71.53 33.16
N GLU A 170 -31.70 72.20 32.27
CA GLU A 170 -30.68 73.20 32.63
C GLU A 170 -31.24 74.40 33.42
N ARG A 171 -32.57 74.60 33.45
CA ARG A 171 -33.22 75.64 34.26
C ARG A 171 -33.79 75.10 35.58
N ASP A 172 -33.82 73.78 35.77
CA ASP A 172 -34.29 73.14 37.00
C ASP A 172 -33.19 73.18 38.07
N ARG A 173 -33.51 73.81 39.20
CA ARG A 173 -32.57 73.96 40.32
C ARG A 173 -32.09 72.63 40.89
N GLN A 174 -32.95 71.62 40.97
CA GLN A 174 -32.58 70.30 41.47
C GLN A 174 -31.61 69.59 40.51
N TYR A 175 -31.89 69.67 39.21
CA TYR A 175 -31.00 69.10 38.18
C TYR A 175 -29.63 69.80 38.15
N VAL A 176 -29.62 71.14 38.18
CA VAL A 176 -28.39 71.94 38.26
C VAL A 176 -27.60 71.60 39.53
N SER A 177 -28.27 71.44 40.67
CA SER A 177 -27.59 71.04 41.92
C SER A 177 -26.94 69.65 41.81
N LEU A 178 -27.59 68.68 41.15
CA LEU A 178 -27.00 67.35 40.94
C LEU A 178 -25.79 67.40 40.00
N ARG A 179 -25.88 68.19 38.93
CA ARG A 179 -24.77 68.41 38.00
C ARG A 179 -23.58 69.05 38.70
N ASP A 180 -23.84 70.09 39.49
CA ASP A 180 -22.80 70.85 40.19
C ASP A 180 -22.16 70.01 41.33
N ASP A 181 -22.94 69.16 42.06
CA ASP A 181 -22.40 68.16 43.01
C ASP A 181 -21.46 67.17 42.31
N ALA A 182 -21.89 66.62 41.18
CA ALA A 182 -21.07 65.69 40.39
C ALA A 182 -19.77 66.36 39.89
N ALA A 183 -19.85 67.58 39.36
CA ALA A 183 -18.69 68.33 38.87
C ALA A 183 -17.74 68.74 40.01
N ALA A 184 -18.27 69.14 41.17
CA ALA A 184 -17.45 69.49 42.34
C ALA A 184 -16.70 68.26 42.87
N LYS A 185 -17.37 67.10 42.96
CA LYS A 185 -16.73 65.84 43.37
C LYS A 185 -15.72 65.34 42.35
N GLU A 186 -15.97 65.53 41.05
CA GLU A 186 -15.00 65.22 40.00
C GLU A 186 -13.72 66.04 40.17
N LYS A 187 -13.85 67.37 40.34
CA LYS A 187 -12.71 68.26 40.61
C LYS A 187 -11.94 67.84 41.86
N ARG A 188 -12.65 67.39 42.91
CA ARG A 188 -12.02 66.89 44.14
C ARG A 188 -11.24 65.59 43.90
N VAL A 189 -11.78 64.63 43.15
CA VAL A 189 -11.06 63.40 42.77
C VAL A 189 -9.82 63.76 41.96
N GLN A 190 -9.94 64.64 40.97
CA GLN A 190 -8.81 65.06 40.13
C GLN A 190 -7.70 65.74 40.95
N ALA A 191 -8.06 66.63 41.88
CA ALA A 191 -7.09 67.28 42.77
C ALA A 191 -6.35 66.26 43.66
N LEU A 192 -7.06 65.31 44.26
CA LEU A 192 -6.46 64.28 45.13
C LEU A 192 -5.62 63.25 44.37
N ARG A 193 -5.88 63.03 43.07
CA ARG A 193 -5.02 62.16 42.24
C ARG A 193 -3.65 62.77 41.95
N LEU A 194 -3.54 64.09 41.99
CA LEU A 194 -2.30 64.81 41.75
C LEU A 194 -1.45 64.97 43.04
N ASP A 195 -2.02 64.67 44.20
CA ASP A 195 -1.33 64.72 45.49
C ASP A 195 -0.84 63.32 45.91
N SER A 196 0.47 63.12 45.88
CA SER A 196 1.13 61.85 46.23
C SER A 196 1.10 61.52 47.73
N GLY A 197 0.69 62.47 48.59
CA GLY A 197 0.56 62.28 50.03
C GLY A 197 -0.80 61.73 50.48
N VAL A 198 -1.79 61.61 49.59
CA VAL A 198 -3.14 61.18 49.93
C VAL A 198 -3.18 59.66 50.12
N PRO A 199 -3.68 59.14 51.27
CA PRO A 199 -3.85 57.72 51.47
C PRO A 199 -4.77 57.10 50.40
N PRO A 200 -4.44 55.90 49.85
CA PRO A 200 -5.27 55.25 48.83
C PRO A 200 -6.73 55.04 49.25
N THR A 201 -6.99 54.83 50.54
CA THR A 201 -8.33 54.68 51.11
C THR A 201 -9.16 55.96 50.99
N VAL A 202 -8.56 57.13 51.24
CA VAL A 202 -9.22 58.43 51.10
C VAL A 202 -9.54 58.72 49.63
N LEU A 203 -8.61 58.42 48.72
CA LEU A 203 -8.84 58.55 47.28
C LEU A 203 -9.98 57.62 46.80
N ALA A 204 -10.04 56.39 47.32
CA ALA A 204 -11.10 55.44 47.00
C ALA A 204 -12.48 55.93 47.49
N ASP A 205 -12.58 56.48 48.70
CA ASP A 205 -13.83 57.02 49.25
C ASP A 205 -14.36 58.20 48.44
N VAL A 206 -13.48 59.15 48.09
CA VAL A 206 -13.87 60.31 47.27
C VAL A 206 -14.23 59.88 45.84
N SER A 207 -13.53 58.89 45.28
CA SER A 207 -13.88 58.31 43.97
C SER A 207 -15.25 57.62 43.98
N ARG A 208 -15.58 56.86 45.03
CA ARG A 208 -16.93 56.28 45.21
C ARG A 208 -17.99 57.36 45.29
N SER A 209 -17.76 58.41 46.08
CA SER A 209 -18.71 59.53 46.20
C SER A 209 -18.95 60.26 44.87
N TRP A 210 -17.91 60.44 44.04
CA TRP A 210 -18.04 60.99 42.70
C TRP A 210 -18.85 60.07 41.77
N ILE A 211 -18.55 58.76 41.76
CA ILE A 211 -19.30 57.78 40.96
C ILE A 211 -20.79 57.83 41.32
N GLU A 212 -21.13 57.81 42.61
CA GLU A 212 -22.52 57.91 43.08
C GLU A 212 -23.19 59.22 42.67
N ALA A 213 -22.48 60.36 42.74
CA ALA A 213 -23.00 61.65 42.29
C ALA A 213 -23.24 61.67 40.78
N LYS A 214 -22.29 61.17 39.99
CA LYS A 214 -22.42 61.05 38.53
C LYS A 214 -23.55 60.11 38.14
N SER A 215 -23.69 58.97 38.80
CA SER A 215 -24.80 58.04 38.58
C SER A 215 -26.15 58.67 38.91
N ARG A 216 -26.27 59.43 40.00
CA ARG A 216 -27.51 60.17 40.33
C ARG A 216 -27.85 61.23 39.29
N PHE A 217 -26.86 62.00 38.84
CA PHE A 217 -27.01 62.99 37.76
C PHE A 217 -27.48 62.35 36.44
N GLU A 218 -26.79 61.31 35.98
CA GLU A 218 -27.16 60.60 34.74
C GLU A 218 -28.51 59.89 34.85
N ALA A 219 -28.85 59.35 36.03
CA ALA A 219 -30.16 58.75 36.29
C ALA A 219 -31.27 59.80 36.22
N ALA A 220 -31.08 60.98 36.83
CA ALA A 220 -32.02 62.09 36.73
C ALA A 220 -32.18 62.58 35.29
N ARG A 221 -31.08 62.70 34.53
CA ARG A 221 -31.09 63.05 33.10
C ARG A 221 -31.89 62.06 32.26
N ARG A 222 -31.61 60.76 32.40
CA ARG A 222 -32.33 59.70 31.66
C ARG A 222 -33.81 59.66 32.03
N ALA A 223 -34.13 59.69 33.32
CA ALA A 223 -35.51 59.69 33.80
C ALA A 223 -36.30 60.89 33.26
N ALA A 224 -35.68 62.07 33.20
CA ALA A 224 -36.30 63.24 32.60
C ALA A 224 -36.55 63.06 31.10
N ILE A 225 -35.54 62.66 30.31
CA ILE A 225 -35.70 62.40 28.86
C ILE A 225 -36.77 61.33 28.61
N ASP A 226 -36.80 60.24 29.38
CA ASP A 226 -37.72 59.13 29.18
C ASP A 226 -39.16 59.47 29.60
N SER A 227 -39.33 60.35 30.59
CA SER A 227 -40.65 60.80 31.05
C SER A 227 -41.21 61.97 30.22
N ASP A 228 -40.35 62.74 29.56
CA ASP A 228 -40.69 63.89 28.74
C ASP A 228 -41.70 63.50 27.64
N ALA A 229 -42.83 64.21 27.60
CA ALA A 229 -43.91 63.89 26.68
C ALA A 229 -43.54 64.18 25.22
N ASP A 230 -42.77 65.24 24.96
CA ASP A 230 -42.34 65.63 23.62
C ASP A 230 -41.34 64.61 23.06
N VAL A 231 -40.38 64.17 23.89
CA VAL A 231 -39.41 63.13 23.51
C VAL A 231 -40.10 61.79 23.24
N ARG A 232 -41.03 61.37 24.10
CA ARG A 232 -41.76 60.11 23.89
C ARG A 232 -42.59 60.13 22.61
N GLU A 233 -43.26 61.24 22.33
CA GLU A 233 -44.04 61.40 21.10
C GLU A 233 -43.13 61.45 19.87
N ALA A 234 -41.99 62.14 19.93
CA ALA A 234 -41.02 62.17 18.83
C ALA A 234 -40.42 60.78 18.56
N ARG A 235 -40.04 60.02 19.60
CA ARG A 235 -39.61 58.61 19.50
C ARG A 235 -40.66 57.73 18.86
N ARG A 236 -41.92 57.87 19.25
CA ARG A 236 -43.05 57.13 18.66
C ARG A 236 -43.15 57.41 17.16
N ARG A 237 -43.11 58.69 16.76
CA ARG A 237 -43.16 59.09 15.34
C ARG A 237 -41.96 58.60 14.54
N HIS A 238 -40.76 58.67 15.11
CA HIS A 238 -39.56 58.14 14.47
C HIS A 238 -39.68 56.64 14.25
N LYS A 239 -40.11 55.89 15.28
CA LYS A 239 -40.36 54.45 15.14
C LYS A 239 -41.41 54.15 14.06
N GLU A 240 -42.54 54.83 14.06
CA GLU A 240 -43.60 54.64 13.04
C GLU A 240 -43.09 54.92 11.62
N ALA A 241 -42.29 55.98 11.43
CA ALA A 241 -41.71 56.32 10.14
C ALA A 241 -40.64 55.31 9.69
N ALA A 242 -39.82 54.81 10.63
CA ALA A 242 -38.84 53.76 10.36
C ALA A 242 -39.51 52.43 10.01
N ASP A 243 -40.56 52.04 10.75
CA ASP A 243 -41.36 50.84 10.48
C ASP A 243 -42.05 50.94 9.11
N ALA A 244 -42.58 52.12 8.74
CA ALA A 244 -43.16 52.36 7.42
C ALA A 244 -42.13 52.23 6.28
N LEU A 245 -40.92 52.78 6.45
CA LEU A 245 -39.84 52.64 5.48
C LEU A 245 -39.39 51.18 5.33
N ALA A 246 -39.29 50.45 6.45
CA ALA A 246 -38.95 49.04 6.45
C ALA A 246 -40.02 48.18 5.75
N ALA A 247 -41.31 48.45 6.03
CA ALA A 247 -42.42 47.78 5.38
C ALA A 247 -42.42 48.02 3.87
N LEU A 248 -42.16 49.24 3.42
CA LEU A 248 -42.09 49.57 1.99
C LEU A 248 -40.96 48.81 1.28
N ARG A 249 -39.79 48.68 1.90
CA ARG A 249 -38.67 47.88 1.38
C ARG A 249 -38.99 46.39 1.33
N ALA A 250 -39.63 45.86 2.36
CA ALA A 250 -40.04 44.46 2.41
C ALA A 250 -41.07 44.14 1.31
N ASP A 251 -42.03 45.03 1.08
CA ASP A 251 -43.01 44.89 0.00
C ASP A 251 -42.35 44.94 -1.38
N PHE A 252 -41.36 45.81 -1.57
CA PHE A 252 -40.57 45.85 -2.80
C PHE A 252 -39.83 44.54 -3.04
N GLU A 253 -39.09 44.01 -2.05
CA GLU A 253 -38.36 42.75 -2.20
C GLU A 253 -39.31 41.58 -2.52
N LYS A 254 -40.49 41.55 -1.88
CA LYS A 254 -41.52 40.54 -2.18
C LYS A 254 -42.01 40.63 -3.63
N ARG A 255 -42.21 41.84 -4.15
CA ARG A 255 -42.61 42.07 -5.55
C ARG A 255 -41.49 41.73 -6.52
N LEU A 256 -40.26 42.13 -6.21
CA LEU A 256 -39.06 41.86 -7.00
C LEU A 256 -38.90 40.36 -7.24
N MET A 257 -39.07 39.54 -6.21
CA MET A 257 -38.99 38.07 -6.34
C MET A 257 -40.14 37.47 -7.16
N ALA A 258 -41.27 38.17 -7.27
CA ALA A 258 -42.39 37.77 -8.12
C ALA A 258 -42.27 38.29 -9.56
N GLU A 259 -41.28 39.14 -9.87
CA GLU A 259 -41.06 39.62 -11.23
C GLU A 259 -40.56 38.49 -12.14
N PRO A 260 -41.14 38.31 -13.33
CA PRO A 260 -40.76 37.24 -14.24
C PRO A 260 -39.27 37.25 -14.60
N GLU A 261 -38.67 38.42 -14.79
CA GLU A 261 -37.25 38.55 -15.13
C GLU A 261 -36.33 38.08 -14.00
N MET A 262 -36.61 38.48 -12.76
CA MET A 262 -35.85 38.06 -11.58
C MET A 262 -36.02 36.57 -11.31
N ALA A 263 -37.23 36.04 -11.46
CA ALA A 263 -37.52 34.62 -11.33
C ALA A 263 -36.77 33.79 -12.40
N GLN A 264 -36.77 34.24 -13.66
CA GLN A 264 -36.02 33.59 -14.74
C GLN A 264 -34.51 33.66 -14.51
N ALA A 265 -33.96 34.80 -14.09
CA ALA A 265 -32.55 34.94 -13.79
C ALA A 265 -32.11 34.05 -12.62
N SER A 266 -32.92 33.98 -11.56
CA SER A 266 -32.69 33.08 -10.42
C SER A 266 -32.74 31.61 -10.83
N ALA A 267 -33.72 31.22 -11.65
CA ALA A 267 -33.81 29.87 -12.19
C ALA A 267 -32.59 29.50 -13.06
N ARG A 268 -32.09 30.43 -13.89
CA ARG A 268 -30.86 30.23 -14.66
C ARG A 268 -29.63 30.05 -13.75
N ARG A 269 -29.51 30.85 -12.70
CA ARG A 269 -28.44 30.70 -11.70
C ARG A 269 -28.49 29.32 -11.04
N ASP A 270 -29.68 28.89 -10.62
CA ASP A 270 -29.85 27.60 -9.95
C ASP A 270 -29.56 26.42 -10.91
N GLN A 271 -29.96 26.53 -12.18
CA GLN A 271 -29.61 25.57 -13.23
C GLN A 271 -28.10 25.52 -13.49
N ALA A 272 -27.43 26.68 -13.61
CA ALA A 272 -25.99 26.74 -13.82
C ALA A 272 -25.22 26.17 -12.63
N LYS A 273 -25.68 26.43 -11.41
CA LYS A 273 -25.13 25.84 -10.19
C LYS A 273 -25.26 24.32 -10.18
N ALA A 274 -26.45 23.79 -10.49
CA ALA A 274 -26.67 22.35 -10.57
C ALA A 274 -25.81 21.69 -11.66
N ALA A 275 -25.62 22.37 -12.81
CA ALA A 275 -24.74 21.91 -13.87
C ALA A 275 -23.28 21.86 -13.42
N LEU A 276 -22.81 22.89 -12.70
CA LEU A 276 -21.46 22.93 -12.13
C LEU A 276 -21.24 21.81 -11.12
N ASP A 277 -22.16 21.61 -10.18
CA ASP A 277 -22.08 20.55 -9.16
C ASP A 277 -22.02 19.15 -9.80
N LYS A 278 -22.80 18.94 -10.86
CA LYS A 278 -22.75 17.70 -11.66
C LYS A 278 -21.40 17.55 -12.35
N ALA A 279 -20.90 18.58 -13.04
CA ALA A 279 -19.62 18.52 -13.75
C ALA A 279 -18.45 18.25 -12.81
N LEU A 280 -18.45 18.81 -11.59
CA LEU A 280 -17.45 18.53 -10.56
C LEU A 280 -17.52 17.09 -10.05
N THR A 281 -18.72 16.54 -9.92
CA THR A 281 -18.92 15.12 -9.55
C THR A 281 -18.39 14.20 -10.64
N ASP A 282 -18.71 14.49 -11.90
CA ASP A 282 -18.23 13.76 -13.07
C ASP A 282 -16.69 13.80 -13.15
N GLN A 283 -16.09 14.98 -12.94
CA GLN A 283 -14.63 15.16 -12.89
C GLN A 283 -13.97 14.32 -11.78
N LYS A 284 -14.58 14.28 -10.59
CA LYS A 284 -14.07 13.45 -9.48
C LYS A 284 -14.15 11.96 -9.83
N SER A 285 -15.22 11.53 -10.46
CA SER A 285 -15.40 10.13 -10.88
C SER A 285 -14.38 9.72 -11.94
N ALA A 286 -14.12 10.58 -12.93
CA ALA A 286 -13.12 10.35 -13.97
C ALA A 286 -11.70 10.23 -13.38
N LYS A 287 -11.33 11.10 -12.43
CA LYS A 287 -10.04 11.02 -11.71
C LYS A 287 -9.90 9.72 -10.90
N ALA A 288 -10.98 9.26 -10.26
CA ALA A 288 -10.99 7.99 -9.56
C ALA A 288 -10.80 6.80 -10.51
N ALA A 289 -11.45 6.83 -11.69
CA ALA A 289 -11.28 5.83 -12.73
C ALA A 289 -9.83 5.78 -13.25
N ILE A 290 -9.19 6.93 -13.50
CA ILE A 290 -7.77 7.01 -13.88
C ILE A 290 -6.89 6.32 -12.82
N ALA A 291 -7.06 6.66 -11.54
CA ALA A 291 -6.27 6.08 -10.47
C ALA A 291 -6.47 4.55 -10.34
N GLN A 292 -7.70 4.07 -10.56
CA GLN A 292 -8.00 2.64 -10.58
C GLN A 292 -7.27 1.93 -11.73
N GLN A 293 -7.29 2.51 -12.94
CA GLN A 293 -6.64 1.92 -14.10
C GLN A 293 -5.11 1.92 -13.98
N GLU A 294 -4.52 2.99 -13.42
CA GLU A 294 -3.09 3.04 -13.16
C GLU A 294 -2.64 1.94 -12.17
N ARG A 295 -3.45 1.65 -11.15
CA ARG A 295 -3.20 0.52 -10.23
C ARG A 295 -3.31 -0.83 -10.95
N ARG A 296 -4.36 -1.03 -11.77
CA ARG A 296 -4.54 -2.25 -12.57
C ARG A 296 -3.36 -2.48 -13.51
N ILE A 297 -2.90 -1.44 -14.21
CA ILE A 297 -1.71 -1.50 -15.07
C ILE A 297 -0.45 -1.90 -14.29
N ALA A 298 -0.24 -1.30 -13.11
CA ALA A 298 0.91 -1.63 -12.28
C ALA A 298 0.89 -3.10 -11.81
N GLU A 299 -0.28 -3.59 -11.40
CA GLU A 299 -0.47 -5.00 -11.01
C GLU A 299 -0.19 -5.96 -12.17
N LEU A 300 -0.73 -5.67 -13.36
CA LEU A 300 -0.53 -6.50 -14.56
C LEU A 300 0.94 -6.55 -14.96
N ARG A 301 1.65 -5.41 -14.94
CA ARG A 301 3.09 -5.36 -15.18
C ARG A 301 3.87 -6.18 -14.15
N GLY A 302 3.46 -6.13 -12.87
CA GLY A 302 4.05 -6.96 -11.82
C GLY A 302 3.85 -8.45 -12.06
N ARG A 303 2.65 -8.87 -12.50
CA ARG A 303 2.35 -10.26 -12.86
C ARG A 303 3.17 -10.74 -14.07
N MET A 304 3.32 -9.91 -15.10
CA MET A 304 4.16 -10.22 -16.26
C MET A 304 5.63 -10.44 -15.85
N ALA A 305 6.20 -9.51 -15.09
CA ALA A 305 7.58 -9.61 -14.62
C ALA A 305 7.80 -10.87 -13.75
N ALA A 306 6.86 -11.18 -12.87
CA ALA A 306 6.91 -12.40 -12.06
C ALA A 306 6.83 -13.67 -12.91
N ALA A 307 5.98 -13.68 -13.94
CA ALA A 307 5.84 -14.82 -14.85
C ALA A 307 7.11 -15.03 -15.70
N GLU A 308 7.72 -13.96 -16.19
CA GLU A 308 8.99 -14.00 -16.93
C GLU A 308 10.14 -14.52 -16.07
N GLN A 309 10.32 -13.97 -14.85
CA GLN A 309 11.35 -14.42 -13.91
C GLN A 309 11.14 -15.88 -13.51
N GLY A 310 9.90 -16.28 -13.20
CA GLY A 310 9.56 -17.67 -12.90
C GLY A 310 9.83 -18.60 -14.08
N GLY A 311 9.55 -18.16 -15.30
CA GLY A 311 9.80 -18.92 -16.52
C GLY A 311 11.29 -19.12 -16.80
N GLN A 312 12.09 -18.06 -16.63
CA GLN A 312 13.56 -18.13 -16.75
C GLN A 312 14.17 -19.05 -15.71
N ALA A 313 13.72 -18.96 -14.45
CA ALA A 313 14.17 -19.84 -13.38
C ALA A 313 13.84 -21.32 -13.67
N ALA A 314 12.62 -21.61 -14.13
CA ALA A 314 12.22 -22.97 -14.49
C ALA A 314 13.01 -23.51 -15.70
N LEU A 315 13.29 -22.69 -16.71
CA LEU A 315 14.15 -23.07 -17.85
C LEU A 315 15.59 -23.37 -17.41
N SER A 316 16.15 -22.57 -16.50
CA SER A 316 17.47 -22.83 -15.93
C SER A 316 17.51 -24.17 -15.19
N GLN A 317 16.48 -24.47 -14.40
CA GLN A 317 16.34 -25.76 -13.70
C GLN A 317 16.20 -26.94 -14.67
N ILE A 318 15.44 -26.79 -15.76
CA ILE A 318 15.36 -27.81 -16.83
C ILE A 318 16.75 -28.10 -17.38
N GLY A 319 17.53 -27.08 -17.73
CA GLY A 319 18.88 -27.26 -18.25
C GLY A 319 19.82 -27.96 -17.26
N GLN A 320 19.70 -27.68 -15.96
CA GLN A 320 20.44 -28.38 -14.91
C GLN A 320 20.04 -29.87 -14.85
N LEU A 321 18.74 -30.18 -14.84
CA LEU A 321 18.24 -31.56 -14.80
C LEU A 321 18.56 -32.35 -16.07
N GLU A 322 18.51 -31.73 -17.25
CA GLU A 322 18.94 -32.36 -18.51
C GLU A 322 20.44 -32.67 -18.51
N GLY A 323 21.26 -31.77 -17.95
CA GLY A 323 22.68 -32.01 -17.71
C GLY A 323 22.93 -33.15 -16.71
N GLU A 324 22.17 -33.20 -15.62
CA GLU A 324 22.23 -34.32 -14.66
C GLU A 324 21.81 -35.64 -15.30
N GLN A 325 20.73 -35.65 -16.08
CA GLN A 325 20.25 -36.83 -16.80
C GLN A 325 21.33 -37.36 -17.74
N SER A 326 22.01 -36.48 -18.47
CA SER A 326 23.11 -36.85 -19.38
C SER A 326 24.28 -37.50 -18.62
N ARG A 327 24.74 -36.90 -17.51
CA ARG A 327 25.81 -37.47 -16.67
C ARG A 327 25.42 -38.81 -16.06
N ARG A 328 24.16 -38.95 -15.61
CA ARG A 328 23.66 -40.21 -15.05
C ARG A 328 23.54 -41.30 -16.12
N ASN A 329 23.10 -40.97 -17.33
CA ASN A 329 23.09 -41.89 -18.46
C ASN A 329 24.50 -42.39 -18.81
N GLU A 330 25.49 -41.51 -18.83
CA GLU A 330 26.89 -41.90 -19.02
C GLU A 330 27.38 -42.84 -17.92
N THR A 331 27.02 -42.57 -16.66
CA THR A 331 27.37 -43.41 -15.52
C THR A 331 26.74 -44.79 -15.63
N ALA A 332 25.45 -44.88 -15.98
CA ALA A 332 24.77 -46.15 -16.21
C ALA A 332 25.40 -46.93 -17.37
N ALA A 333 25.71 -46.27 -18.49
CA ALA A 333 26.38 -46.90 -19.63
C ALA A 333 27.80 -47.39 -19.31
N ASN A 334 28.52 -46.69 -18.41
CA ASN A 334 29.82 -47.13 -17.90
C ASN A 334 29.66 -48.36 -16.98
N ALA A 335 28.68 -48.35 -16.08
CA ALA A 335 28.38 -49.48 -15.19
C ALA A 335 27.94 -50.72 -15.96
N GLU A 336 27.10 -50.57 -17.01
CA GLU A 336 26.74 -51.67 -17.90
C GLU A 336 27.95 -52.28 -18.60
N ARG A 337 28.87 -51.45 -19.09
CA ARG A 337 30.13 -51.92 -19.69
C ARG A 337 30.97 -52.67 -18.66
N ALA A 338 31.12 -52.12 -17.45
CA ALA A 338 31.85 -52.77 -16.37
C ALA A 338 31.22 -54.12 -15.98
N LEU A 339 29.88 -54.20 -15.95
CA LEU A 339 29.15 -55.44 -15.65
C LEU A 339 29.41 -56.51 -16.70
N ARG A 340 29.40 -56.17 -18.00
CA ARG A 340 29.72 -57.11 -19.08
C ARG A 340 31.14 -57.67 -18.94
N THR A 341 32.10 -56.81 -18.60
CA THR A 341 33.48 -57.23 -18.33
C THR A 341 33.54 -58.15 -17.12
N ALA A 342 32.93 -57.77 -15.99
CA ALA A 342 32.92 -58.57 -14.77
C ALA A 342 32.24 -59.94 -14.95
N LEU A 343 31.14 -60.02 -15.71
CA LEU A 343 30.50 -61.28 -16.07
C LEU A 343 31.40 -62.16 -16.94
N THR A 344 32.22 -61.56 -17.79
CA THR A 344 33.21 -62.29 -18.59
C THR A 344 34.34 -62.82 -17.69
N GLU A 345 34.83 -62.01 -16.74
CA GLU A 345 35.80 -62.42 -15.73
C GLU A 345 35.27 -63.56 -14.85
N GLU A 346 34.02 -63.49 -14.39
CA GLU A 346 33.35 -64.54 -13.63
C GLU A 346 33.28 -65.85 -14.41
N ARG A 347 32.92 -65.79 -15.70
CA ARG A 347 32.90 -66.97 -16.59
C ARG A 347 34.29 -67.59 -16.72
N ILE A 348 35.32 -66.78 -16.93
CA ILE A 348 36.71 -67.25 -17.02
C ILE A 348 37.12 -67.90 -15.69
N ALA A 349 36.87 -67.25 -14.56
CA ALA A 349 37.20 -67.78 -13.23
C ALA A 349 36.43 -69.10 -12.93
N SER A 350 35.19 -69.22 -13.39
CA SER A 350 34.40 -70.45 -13.30
C SER A 350 35.03 -71.60 -14.09
N VAL A 351 35.46 -71.33 -15.32
CA VAL A 351 36.18 -72.30 -16.16
C VAL A 351 37.52 -72.69 -15.53
N GLU A 352 38.30 -71.71 -15.03
CA GLU A 352 39.57 -71.95 -14.32
C GLU A 352 39.35 -72.85 -13.09
N ARG A 353 38.28 -72.60 -12.32
CA ARG A 353 37.91 -73.41 -11.16
C ARG A 353 37.54 -74.83 -11.57
N ASP A 354 36.75 -75.00 -12.62
CA ASP A 354 36.35 -76.33 -13.11
C ASP A 354 37.54 -77.11 -13.68
N GLU A 355 38.48 -76.43 -14.35
CA GLU A 355 39.76 -77.02 -14.77
C GLU A 355 40.63 -77.42 -13.58
N ALA A 356 40.76 -76.57 -12.58
CA ALA A 356 41.50 -76.86 -11.35
C ALA A 356 40.88 -78.04 -10.59
N ALA A 357 39.55 -78.11 -10.54
CA ALA A 357 38.82 -79.22 -9.93
C ALA A 357 39.05 -80.53 -10.70
N ARG A 358 39.05 -80.50 -12.04
CA ARG A 358 39.41 -81.65 -12.88
C ARG A 358 40.85 -82.09 -12.65
N ARG A 359 41.82 -81.16 -12.61
CA ARG A 359 43.23 -81.46 -12.34
C ARG A 359 43.43 -82.08 -10.95
N LEU A 360 42.71 -81.58 -9.94
CA LEU A 360 42.74 -82.16 -8.60
C LEU A 360 42.19 -83.59 -8.58
N ARG A 361 41.07 -83.86 -9.26
CA ARG A 361 40.53 -85.23 -9.38
C ARG A 361 41.54 -86.18 -10.02
N LEU A 362 42.14 -85.78 -11.14
CA LEU A 362 43.18 -86.58 -11.81
C LEU A 362 44.40 -86.81 -10.92
N ALA A 363 44.86 -85.80 -10.18
CA ALA A 363 45.99 -85.93 -9.26
C ALA A 363 45.68 -86.88 -8.08
N ILE A 364 44.46 -86.82 -7.52
CA ILE A 364 43.99 -87.75 -6.48
C ILE A 364 43.92 -89.18 -7.03
N GLU A 365 43.36 -89.37 -8.22
CA GLU A 365 43.28 -90.69 -8.87
C GLU A 365 44.67 -91.27 -9.17
N GLU A 366 45.62 -90.44 -9.62
CA GLU A 366 47.01 -90.82 -9.88
C GLU A 366 47.75 -91.16 -8.58
N GLU A 367 47.59 -90.35 -7.52
CA GLU A 367 48.12 -90.63 -6.19
C GLU A 367 47.58 -91.93 -5.61
N GLU A 368 46.27 -92.17 -5.70
CA GLU A 368 45.66 -93.43 -5.28
C GLU A 368 46.18 -94.63 -6.08
N ARG A 369 46.34 -94.48 -7.40
CA ARG A 369 46.90 -95.51 -8.27
C ARG A 369 48.34 -95.85 -7.89
N ILE A 370 49.17 -94.84 -7.62
CA ILE A 370 50.58 -95.02 -7.21
C ILE A 370 50.66 -95.65 -5.81
N ARG A 371 49.80 -95.23 -4.85
CA ARG A 371 49.71 -95.86 -3.52
C ARG A 371 49.28 -97.33 -3.59
N ARG A 372 48.43 -97.72 -4.54
CA ARG A 372 48.02 -99.12 -4.76
C ARG A 372 49.11 -99.98 -5.40
N GLN A 373 50.11 -99.38 -6.04
CA GLN A 373 51.19 -100.07 -6.75
C GLN A 373 52.47 -100.24 -5.91
N GLN A 374 52.53 -99.67 -4.70
CA GLN A 374 53.63 -99.94 -3.77
C GLN A 374 53.35 -101.20 -2.95
N PRO A 375 54.22 -102.23 -3.01
CA PRO A 375 54.16 -103.35 -2.07
C PRO A 375 54.47 -102.84 -0.65
N ARG A 376 53.76 -103.41 0.33
CA ARG A 376 53.99 -103.17 1.77
C ARG A 376 55.39 -103.57 2.19
#